data_AF-A0A9R0JY93-F1
#
_entry.id   AF-A0A9R0JY93-F1
#
_cell.length_a   1.000
_cell.length_b   1.000
_cell.length_c   1.000
_cell.angle_alpha   90.00
_cell.angle_beta   90.00
_cell.angle_gamma   90.00
#
_symmetry.space_group_name_H-M   'P 1'
#
loop_
_entity.id
_entity.type
_entity.pdbx_description
1 polymer ?
#
loop_
_entity_poly.entity_id
_entity_poly.type
_entity_poly.pdbx_seq_one_letter_code
_entity_poly.pdbx_strand_id
1 'polypeptide(L)'
;MPSAQLLAAAAKLTEDSGEFVGPPPPALIREAESSSEAERFEEVTRIMAGKSDSPYDIVGVNYKMPADNIKKRYWKLSLMVHPDKCPHPQAHQAFIKLNKAFKDLQDPDKKKALDDKIKKKEEDEEMKAELKSMLEAAQWRRLQGLAMEGDDVLLAELDVKAPPKRDEWMTTLPPERKPGGMPMHSTSFSRIAKEGRGDTWAWTDNPSDRAQKAKMKYCL
;
A
#
# COMPACT_ATOMS: atom_id res chain seq x y z
N MET A 1 -48.08 -33.12 -27.54
CA MET A 1 -46.81 -32.56 -28.04
C MET A 1 -46.93 -31.05 -28.00
N PRO A 2 -46.28 -30.33 -27.06
CA PRO A 2 -46.33 -28.88 -27.06
C PRO A 2 -45.69 -28.35 -28.36
N SER A 3 -46.35 -27.36 -28.96
CA SER A 3 -46.03 -26.83 -30.29
C SER A 3 -44.62 -26.24 -30.36
N ALA A 4 -43.88 -26.59 -31.42
CA ALA A 4 -42.51 -26.12 -31.69
C ALA A 4 -42.32 -24.59 -31.62
N GLN A 5 -43.39 -23.82 -31.80
CA GLN A 5 -43.40 -22.36 -31.68
C GLN A 5 -43.23 -21.86 -30.23
N LEU A 6 -43.69 -22.60 -29.22
CA LEU A 6 -43.50 -22.24 -27.80
C LEU A 6 -42.05 -22.49 -27.35
N LEU A 7 -41.39 -23.50 -27.93
CA LEU A 7 -39.97 -23.77 -27.70
C LEU A 7 -39.08 -22.70 -28.37
N ALA A 8 -39.48 -22.20 -29.54
CA ALA A 8 -38.80 -21.10 -30.22
C ALA A 8 -39.00 -19.73 -29.54
N ALA A 9 -40.13 -19.50 -28.87
CA ALA A 9 -40.38 -18.28 -28.10
C ALA A 9 -39.56 -18.24 -26.79
N ALA A 10 -39.36 -19.39 -26.13
CA ALA A 10 -38.51 -19.48 -24.95
C ALA A 10 -37.02 -19.19 -25.25
N ALA A 11 -36.54 -19.53 -26.44
CA ALA A 11 -35.18 -19.22 -26.87
C ALA A 11 -34.92 -17.74 -27.19
N LYS A 12 -35.97 -16.91 -27.33
CA LYS A 12 -35.86 -15.47 -27.64
C LYS A 12 -36.00 -14.54 -26.42
N LEU A 13 -36.23 -15.08 -25.23
CA LEU A 13 -36.39 -14.29 -23.98
C LEU A 13 -35.22 -14.43 -23.00
N THR A 14 -34.08 -14.98 -23.45
CA THR A 14 -32.82 -15.01 -22.69
C THR A 14 -31.77 -14.04 -23.24
N GLU A 15 -32.22 -13.04 -24.00
CA GLU A 15 -31.39 -12.06 -24.70
C GLU A 15 -31.60 -10.69 -24.03
N ASP A 16 -31.25 -10.54 -22.75
CA ASP A 16 -31.15 -9.18 -22.16
C ASP A 16 -30.32 -9.07 -20.87
N SER A 17 -29.39 -9.99 -20.63
CA SER A 17 -28.33 -9.75 -19.64
C SER A 17 -27.04 -10.52 -19.95
N GLY A 18 -26.33 -10.12 -21.01
CA GLY A 18 -24.91 -10.47 -21.16
C GLY A 18 -24.51 -11.14 -22.48
N GLU A 19 -25.02 -10.67 -23.63
CA GLU A 19 -24.26 -10.80 -24.87
C GLU A 19 -22.86 -10.18 -24.66
N PHE A 20 -21.78 -10.97 -24.81
CA PHE A 20 -20.53 -10.53 -25.45
C PHE A 20 -19.40 -11.55 -25.31
N VAL A 21 -19.48 -12.43 -24.30
CA VAL A 21 -18.45 -13.43 -24.03
C VAL A 21 -19.08 -14.80 -24.17
N GLY A 22 -18.80 -15.47 -25.29
CA GLY A 22 -19.28 -16.84 -25.55
C GLY A 22 -18.86 -17.85 -24.46
N PRO A 23 -19.37 -19.09 -24.54
CA PRO A 23 -19.07 -20.12 -23.56
C PRO A 23 -17.54 -20.32 -23.43
N PRO A 24 -17.03 -20.49 -22.20
CA PRO A 24 -15.61 -20.69 -21.99
C PRO A 24 -15.14 -21.95 -22.74
N PRO A 25 -14.00 -21.90 -23.45
CA PRO A 25 -13.51 -23.04 -24.19
C PRO A 25 -13.23 -24.21 -23.24
N PRO A 26 -13.59 -25.44 -23.62
CA PRO A 26 -13.58 -26.60 -22.72
C PRO A 26 -12.19 -26.93 -22.16
N ALA A 27 -11.12 -26.55 -22.86
CA ALA A 27 -9.75 -26.70 -22.37
C ALA A 27 -9.49 -25.89 -21.08
N LEU A 28 -10.00 -24.65 -20.99
CA LEU A 28 -9.82 -23.81 -19.80
C LEU A 28 -10.59 -24.33 -18.60
N ILE A 29 -11.73 -24.97 -18.84
CA ILE A 29 -12.54 -25.60 -17.80
C ILE A 29 -11.73 -26.73 -17.14
N ARG A 30 -11.14 -27.62 -17.96
CA ARG A 30 -10.32 -28.72 -17.47
C ARG A 30 -9.10 -28.24 -16.67
N GLU A 31 -8.44 -27.17 -17.13
CA GLU A 31 -7.33 -26.56 -16.39
C GLU A 31 -7.77 -25.98 -15.03
N ALA A 32 -8.87 -25.23 -15.00
CA ALA A 32 -9.42 -24.66 -13.76
C ALA A 32 -9.98 -25.74 -12.81
N GLU A 33 -10.41 -26.88 -13.33
CA GLU A 33 -10.81 -28.03 -12.51
C GLU A 33 -9.59 -28.75 -11.91
N SER A 34 -8.47 -28.79 -12.64
CA SER A 34 -7.21 -29.36 -12.13
C SER A 34 -6.44 -28.45 -11.17
N SER A 35 -6.78 -27.16 -11.09
CA SER A 35 -6.12 -26.21 -10.18
C SER A 35 -6.36 -26.60 -8.72
N SER A 36 -5.31 -26.57 -7.89
CA SER A 36 -5.40 -26.85 -6.46
C SER A 36 -6.31 -25.84 -5.73
N GLU A 37 -6.94 -26.27 -4.64
CA GLU A 37 -7.74 -25.38 -3.78
C GLU A 37 -6.92 -24.23 -3.19
N ALA A 38 -5.62 -24.46 -2.93
CA ALA A 38 -4.70 -23.43 -2.48
C ALA A 38 -4.54 -22.30 -3.51
N GLU A 39 -4.41 -22.64 -4.80
CA GLU A 39 -4.31 -21.64 -5.88
C GLU A 39 -5.58 -20.80 -5.99
N ARG A 40 -6.75 -21.43 -5.80
CA ARG A 40 -8.04 -20.71 -5.78
C ARG A 40 -8.11 -19.73 -4.60
N PHE A 41 -7.64 -20.14 -3.43
CA PHE A 41 -7.59 -19.29 -2.24
C PHE A 41 -6.68 -18.08 -2.44
N GLU A 42 -5.45 -18.31 -2.91
CA GLU A 42 -4.49 -17.26 -3.22
C GLU A 42 -5.07 -16.25 -4.22
N GLU A 43 -5.74 -16.74 -5.25
CA GLU A 43 -6.33 -15.92 -6.29
C GLU A 43 -7.47 -15.03 -5.76
N VAL A 44 -8.33 -15.56 -4.87
CA VAL A 44 -9.36 -14.78 -4.18
C VAL A 44 -8.73 -13.65 -3.36
N THR A 45 -7.68 -13.96 -2.59
CA THR A 45 -7.00 -12.95 -1.75
C THR A 45 -6.31 -11.88 -2.60
N ARG A 46 -5.70 -12.27 -3.74
CA ARG A 46 -5.09 -11.35 -4.72
C ARG A 46 -6.11 -10.37 -5.29
N ILE A 47 -7.25 -10.86 -5.74
CA ILE A 47 -8.35 -10.04 -6.27
C ILE A 47 -8.90 -9.10 -5.19
N MET A 48 -9.00 -9.58 -3.94
CA MET A 48 -9.49 -8.75 -2.84
C MET A 48 -8.51 -7.64 -2.45
N ALA A 49 -7.21 -7.92 -2.48
CA ALA A 49 -6.13 -6.96 -2.22
C ALA A 49 -5.94 -5.95 -3.36
N GLY A 50 -6.38 -6.28 -4.58
CA GLY A 50 -6.33 -5.40 -5.74
C GLY A 50 -7.03 -4.05 -5.50
N LYS A 51 -6.39 -2.96 -5.95
CA LYS A 51 -6.94 -1.61 -5.90
C LYS A 51 -8.11 -1.49 -6.88
N SER A 52 -9.21 -0.87 -6.45
CA SER A 52 -10.38 -0.62 -7.31
C SER A 52 -10.10 0.25 -8.53
N ASP A 53 -9.01 1.03 -8.48
CA ASP A 53 -8.65 2.00 -9.51
C ASP A 53 -7.86 1.38 -10.67
N SER A 54 -7.50 0.09 -10.56
CA SER A 54 -6.75 -0.63 -11.58
C SER A 54 -7.43 -1.96 -11.95
N PRO A 55 -8.35 -1.94 -12.92
CA PRO A 55 -9.02 -3.15 -13.43
C PRO A 55 -8.03 -4.18 -14.00
N TYR A 56 -6.92 -3.72 -14.56
CA TYR A 56 -5.84 -4.57 -15.09
C TYR A 56 -5.19 -5.43 -14.00
N ASP A 57 -4.93 -4.86 -12.81
CA ASP A 57 -4.34 -5.59 -11.69
C ASP A 57 -5.29 -6.64 -11.12
N ILE A 58 -6.58 -6.30 -11.02
CA ILE A 58 -7.64 -7.21 -10.56
C ILE A 58 -7.75 -8.44 -11.48
N VAL A 59 -7.75 -8.23 -12.80
CA VAL A 59 -7.79 -9.33 -13.77
C VAL A 59 -6.42 -10.02 -13.91
N GLY A 60 -5.34 -9.41 -13.41
CA GLY A 60 -3.98 -9.95 -13.49
C GLY A 60 -3.43 -9.96 -14.92
N VAL A 61 -3.68 -8.89 -15.67
CA VAL A 61 -3.23 -8.72 -17.06
C VAL A 61 -2.48 -7.40 -17.22
N ASN A 62 -1.50 -7.38 -18.12
CA ASN A 62 -0.82 -6.14 -18.49
C ASN A 62 -1.72 -5.31 -19.42
N TYR A 63 -1.71 -3.98 -19.26
CA TYR A 63 -2.45 -3.05 -20.11
C TYR A 63 -2.10 -3.16 -21.61
N LYS A 64 -0.90 -3.64 -21.94
CA LYS A 64 -0.44 -3.89 -23.34
C LYS A 64 -1.00 -5.17 -23.96
N MET A 65 -1.73 -6.00 -23.21
CA MET A 65 -2.24 -7.28 -23.72
C MET A 65 -3.45 -7.11 -24.66
N PRO A 66 -3.59 -7.98 -25.68
CA PRO A 66 -4.75 -7.94 -26.57
C PRO A 66 -6.03 -8.38 -25.83
N ALA A 67 -7.17 -7.86 -26.27
CA ALA A 67 -8.47 -8.11 -25.64
C ALA A 67 -8.82 -9.61 -25.55
N ASP A 68 -8.39 -10.42 -26.52
CA ASP A 68 -8.63 -11.87 -26.52
C ASP A 68 -7.97 -12.58 -25.33
N ASN A 69 -6.77 -12.13 -24.94
CA ASN A 69 -6.08 -12.69 -23.79
C ASN A 69 -6.72 -12.25 -22.47
N ILE A 70 -7.31 -11.05 -22.42
CA ILE A 70 -8.08 -10.56 -21.27
C ILE A 70 -9.32 -11.44 -21.07
N LYS A 71 -10.05 -11.77 -22.15
CA LYS A 71 -11.22 -12.68 -22.11
C LYS A 71 -10.84 -14.07 -21.60
N LYS A 72 -9.74 -14.65 -22.12
CA LYS A 72 -9.25 -15.96 -21.68
C LYS A 72 -8.90 -15.99 -20.19
N ARG A 73 -8.24 -14.93 -19.70
CA ARG A 73 -7.90 -14.79 -18.28
C ARG A 73 -9.14 -14.65 -17.42
N TYR A 74 -10.11 -13.83 -17.83
CA TYR A 74 -11.38 -13.69 -17.14
C TYR A 74 -12.11 -15.03 -17.00
N TRP A 75 -12.22 -15.83 -18.06
CA TRP A 75 -12.85 -17.17 -17.97
C TRP A 75 -12.18 -18.08 -16.94
N LYS A 76 -10.84 -18.14 -16.96
CA LYS A 76 -10.09 -18.96 -16.01
C LYS A 76 -10.35 -18.50 -14.58
N LEU A 77 -10.25 -17.20 -14.31
CA LEU A 77 -10.47 -16.63 -12.98
C LEU A 77 -11.92 -16.78 -12.50
N SER A 78 -12.89 -16.60 -13.39
CA SER A 78 -14.31 -16.78 -13.10
C SER A 78 -14.59 -18.21 -12.62
N LEU A 79 -13.96 -19.21 -13.21
CA LEU A 79 -14.10 -20.61 -12.80
C LEU A 79 -13.35 -20.91 -11.50
N MET A 80 -12.19 -20.29 -11.30
CA MET A 80 -11.34 -20.46 -10.11
C MET A 80 -11.83 -19.70 -8.87
N VAL A 81 -12.69 -18.69 -9.01
CA VAL A 81 -13.17 -17.83 -7.91
C VAL A 81 -14.69 -17.96 -7.73
N HIS A 82 -15.32 -18.88 -8.45
CA HIS A 82 -16.76 -19.10 -8.37
C HIS A 82 -17.16 -19.53 -6.95
N PRO A 83 -18.18 -18.90 -6.32
CA PRO A 83 -18.56 -19.19 -4.93
C PRO A 83 -19.05 -20.63 -4.70
N ASP A 84 -19.48 -21.33 -5.76
CA ASP A 84 -19.88 -22.75 -5.69
C ASP A 84 -18.67 -23.71 -5.62
N LYS A 85 -17.56 -23.38 -6.30
CA LYS A 85 -16.37 -24.24 -6.40
C LYS A 85 -15.30 -23.89 -5.35
N CYS A 86 -15.44 -22.75 -4.66
CA CYS A 86 -14.44 -22.20 -3.76
C CYS A 86 -15.07 -21.90 -2.40
N PRO A 87 -14.71 -22.62 -1.33
CA PRO A 87 -15.28 -22.41 0.00
C PRO A 87 -14.76 -21.15 0.73
N HIS A 88 -14.11 -20.21 0.03
CA HIS A 88 -13.55 -19.01 0.63
C HIS A 88 -14.66 -17.99 1.00
N PRO A 89 -14.66 -17.40 2.22
CA PRO A 89 -15.71 -16.49 2.66
C PRO A 89 -15.87 -15.24 1.78
N GLN A 90 -14.76 -14.72 1.24
CA GLN A 90 -14.74 -13.59 0.32
C GLN A 90 -14.88 -13.96 -1.17
N ALA A 91 -15.10 -15.23 -1.55
CA ALA A 91 -15.17 -15.64 -2.96
C ALA A 91 -16.24 -14.85 -3.73
N HIS A 92 -17.42 -14.64 -3.12
CA HIS A 92 -18.49 -13.86 -3.71
C HIS A 92 -18.09 -12.40 -3.97
N GLN A 93 -17.44 -11.76 -3.00
CA GLN A 93 -16.97 -10.37 -3.15
C GLN A 93 -15.89 -10.24 -4.21
N ALA A 94 -14.94 -11.19 -4.24
CA ALA A 94 -13.89 -11.24 -5.26
C ALA A 94 -14.48 -11.42 -6.66
N PHE A 95 -15.48 -12.30 -6.82
CA PHE A 95 -16.18 -12.50 -8.07
C PHE A 95 -16.90 -11.23 -8.56
N ILE A 96 -17.56 -10.49 -7.66
CA ILE A 96 -18.19 -9.20 -7.99
C ILE A 96 -17.13 -8.19 -8.45
N LYS A 97 -16.00 -8.08 -7.73
CA LYS A 97 -14.90 -7.18 -8.11
C LYS A 97 -14.32 -7.54 -9.48
N LEU A 98 -14.09 -8.83 -9.72
CA LEU A 98 -13.59 -9.35 -11.00
C LEU A 98 -14.55 -9.01 -12.15
N ASN A 99 -15.85 -9.21 -11.95
CA ASN A 99 -16.87 -8.88 -12.96
C ASN A 99 -16.94 -7.38 -13.24
N LYS A 100 -16.84 -6.53 -12.20
CA LYS A 100 -16.81 -5.08 -12.39
C LYS A 100 -15.58 -4.65 -13.19
N ALA A 101 -14.40 -5.14 -12.82
CA ALA A 101 -13.16 -4.85 -13.52
C ALA A 101 -13.23 -5.28 -15.00
N PHE A 102 -13.76 -6.47 -15.28
CA PHE A 102 -13.91 -6.96 -16.64
C PHE A 102 -14.89 -6.11 -17.47
N LYS A 103 -16.03 -5.69 -16.89
CA LYS A 103 -16.97 -4.77 -17.55
C LYS A 103 -16.31 -3.44 -17.92
N ASP A 104 -15.52 -2.86 -17.01
CA ASP A 104 -14.83 -1.60 -17.28
C ASP A 104 -13.74 -1.74 -18.37
N LEU A 105 -13.12 -2.92 -18.51
CA LEU A 105 -12.17 -3.22 -19.59
C LEU A 105 -12.83 -3.54 -20.93
N GLN A 106 -14.11 -3.95 -20.91
CA GLN A 106 -14.89 -4.24 -22.10
C GLN A 106 -15.38 -2.95 -22.78
N ASP A 107 -15.72 -1.93 -21.98
CA ASP A 107 -16.15 -0.62 -22.48
C ASP A 107 -14.95 0.14 -23.10
N PRO A 108 -14.95 0.43 -24.41
CA PRO A 108 -13.81 1.04 -25.08
C PRO A 108 -13.49 2.44 -24.55
N ASP A 109 -14.50 3.20 -24.15
CA ASP A 109 -14.32 4.56 -23.63
C ASP A 109 -13.68 4.56 -22.24
N LYS A 110 -14.13 3.65 -21.36
CA LYS A 110 -13.51 3.48 -20.03
C LYS A 110 -12.10 2.93 -20.16
N LYS A 111 -11.88 1.97 -21.06
CA LYS A 111 -10.56 1.42 -21.33
C LYS A 111 -9.58 2.50 -21.78
N LYS A 112 -9.96 3.35 -22.74
CA LYS A 112 -9.14 4.49 -23.18
C LYS A 112 -8.82 5.43 -22.01
N ALA A 113 -9.82 5.79 -21.21
CA ALA A 113 -9.61 6.66 -20.05
C ALA A 113 -8.64 6.05 -19.01
N LEU A 114 -8.64 4.72 -18.84
CA LEU A 114 -7.68 4.03 -17.99
C LEU A 114 -6.28 4.02 -18.61
N ASP A 115 -6.17 3.72 -19.90
CA ASP A 115 -4.90 3.70 -20.63
C ASP A 115 -4.24 5.10 -20.61
N ASP A 116 -5.01 6.17 -20.79
CA ASP A 116 -4.52 7.55 -20.72
C ASP A 116 -4.07 7.92 -19.31
N LYS A 117 -4.76 7.45 -18.27
CA LYS A 117 -4.33 7.64 -16.87
C LYS A 117 -3.03 6.91 -16.57
N ILE A 118 -2.83 5.72 -17.13
CA ILE A 118 -1.60 4.95 -16.96
C ILE A 118 -0.43 5.69 -17.62
N LYS A 119 -0.59 6.11 -18.86
CA LYS A 119 0.44 6.88 -19.59
C LYS A 119 0.83 8.17 -18.87
N LYS A 120 -0.15 8.95 -18.42
CA LYS A 120 0.11 10.18 -17.65
C LYS A 120 0.91 9.92 -16.37
N LYS A 121 0.61 8.82 -15.67
CA LYS A 121 1.37 8.44 -14.47
C LYS A 121 2.80 8.05 -14.81
N GLU A 122 3.00 7.28 -15.89
CA GLU A 122 4.34 6.92 -16.38
C GLU A 122 5.13 8.20 -16.73
N GLU A 123 4.55 9.14 -17.48
CA GLU A 123 5.15 10.43 -17.83
C GLU A 123 5.48 11.29 -16.58
N ASP A 124 4.55 11.36 -15.61
CA ASP A 124 4.76 12.09 -14.36
C ASP A 124 5.88 11.45 -13.50
N GLU A 125 5.99 10.12 -13.51
CA GLU A 125 7.04 9.39 -12.80
C GLU A 125 8.40 9.57 -13.46
N GLU A 126 8.46 9.56 -14.80
CA GLU A 126 9.67 9.87 -15.57
C GLU A 126 10.14 11.30 -15.28
N MET A 127 9.24 12.29 -15.37
CA MET A 127 9.54 13.69 -15.03
C MET A 127 10.08 13.85 -13.60
N LYS A 128 9.48 13.15 -12.63
CA LYS A 128 9.97 13.15 -11.23
C LYS A 128 11.31 12.48 -11.08
N ALA A 129 11.56 11.38 -11.79
CA ALA A 129 12.84 10.69 -11.77
C ALA A 129 13.95 11.55 -12.38
N GLU A 130 13.66 12.25 -13.48
CA GLU A 130 14.57 13.21 -14.10
C GLU A 130 14.90 14.36 -13.14
N LEU A 131 13.87 14.97 -12.53
CA LEU A 131 14.06 16.02 -11.53
C LEU A 131 14.91 15.51 -10.35
N LYS A 132 14.63 14.30 -9.86
CA LYS A 132 15.40 13.69 -8.77
C LYS A 132 16.86 13.46 -9.17
N SER A 133 17.11 12.97 -10.37
CA SER A 133 18.48 12.78 -10.88
C SER A 133 19.24 14.11 -10.98
N MET A 134 18.54 15.17 -11.38
CA MET A 134 19.08 16.52 -11.47
C MET A 134 19.41 17.08 -10.09
N LEU A 135 18.53 16.89 -9.11
CA LEU A 135 18.72 17.28 -7.71
C LEU A 135 19.90 16.55 -7.07
N GLU A 136 19.99 15.23 -7.27
CA GLU A 136 21.11 14.41 -6.77
C GLU A 136 22.44 14.87 -7.41
N ALA A 137 22.44 15.17 -8.71
CA ALA A 137 23.62 15.70 -9.40
C ALA A 137 24.02 17.10 -8.90
N ALA A 138 23.07 17.99 -8.64
CA ALA A 138 23.31 19.32 -8.06
C ALA A 138 23.86 19.20 -6.63
N GLN A 139 23.28 18.32 -5.82
CA GLN A 139 23.75 18.02 -4.47
C GLN A 139 25.20 17.49 -4.47
N TRP A 140 25.52 16.58 -5.39
CA TRP A 140 26.88 16.02 -5.51
C TRP A 140 27.90 17.10 -5.90
N ARG A 141 27.55 17.99 -6.84
CA ARG A 141 28.39 19.14 -7.25
C ARG A 141 28.65 20.10 -6.09
N ARG A 142 27.62 20.42 -5.29
CA ARG A 142 27.77 21.26 -4.09
C ARG A 142 28.74 20.68 -3.07
N LEU A 143 28.64 19.37 -2.80
CA LEU A 143 29.55 18.68 -1.87
C LEU A 143 31.00 18.66 -2.33
N GLN A 144 31.25 18.66 -3.65
CA GLN A 144 32.60 18.71 -4.23
C GLN A 144 33.17 20.13 -4.37
N GLY A 145 32.42 21.17 -3.97
CA GLY A 145 32.82 22.57 -4.17
C GLY A 145 32.74 23.03 -5.63
N LEU A 146 32.02 22.29 -6.48
CA LEU A 146 31.79 22.58 -7.90
C LEU A 146 30.33 23.04 -8.14
N ALA A 147 29.76 23.78 -7.18
CA ALA A 147 28.40 24.30 -7.31
C ALA A 147 28.30 25.25 -8.52
N MET A 148 27.30 25.02 -9.38
CA MET A 148 27.01 25.88 -10.52
C MET A 148 25.89 26.87 -10.18
N GLU A 149 25.89 28.01 -10.86
CA GLU A 149 24.82 29.01 -10.74
C GLU A 149 23.49 28.39 -11.21
N GLY A 150 22.52 28.30 -10.29
CA GLY A 150 21.24 27.60 -10.49
C GLY A 150 21.07 26.31 -9.66
N ASP A 151 22.16 25.73 -9.13
CA ASP A 151 22.06 24.58 -8.21
C ASP A 151 21.35 24.96 -6.91
N ASP A 152 21.49 26.22 -6.47
CA ASP A 152 20.78 26.76 -5.32
C ASP A 152 19.26 26.84 -5.57
N VAL A 153 18.83 27.07 -6.81
CA VAL A 153 17.40 27.13 -7.18
C VAL A 153 16.80 25.72 -7.17
N LEU A 154 17.54 24.74 -7.70
CA LEU A 154 17.13 23.34 -7.68
C LEU A 154 17.04 22.80 -6.23
N LEU A 155 18.05 23.09 -5.39
CA LEU A 155 18.07 22.65 -3.99
C LEU A 155 17.09 23.42 -3.09
N ALA A 156 16.72 24.66 -3.45
CA ALA A 156 15.79 25.48 -2.67
C ALA A 156 14.40 24.86 -2.50
N GLU A 157 13.92 24.03 -3.44
CA GLU A 157 12.66 23.30 -3.29
C GLU A 157 12.72 22.22 -2.19
N LEU A 158 13.91 21.69 -1.89
CA LEU A 158 14.15 20.71 -0.84
C LEU A 158 14.50 21.36 0.52
N ASP A 159 15.15 22.53 0.49
CA ASP A 159 15.68 23.23 1.67
C ASP A 159 14.61 23.94 2.53
N VAL A 160 13.32 23.88 2.17
CA VAL A 160 12.22 24.48 2.98
C VAL A 160 12.02 23.78 4.34
N LYS A 161 12.67 22.62 4.58
CA LYS A 161 12.73 22.01 5.91
C LYS A 161 14.15 22.06 6.48
N ALA A 162 14.63 23.28 6.74
CA ALA A 162 15.78 23.47 7.62
C ALA A 162 15.59 22.62 8.90
N PRO A 163 16.57 21.81 9.31
CA PRO A 163 16.47 21.02 10.53
C PRO A 163 16.14 21.96 11.69
N PRO A 164 15.27 21.57 12.65
CA PRO A 164 14.96 22.42 13.79
C PRO A 164 16.28 22.82 14.45
N LYS A 165 16.57 24.13 14.42
CA LYS A 165 17.76 24.69 15.03
C LYS A 165 17.72 24.27 16.50
N ARG A 166 18.68 23.43 16.94
CA ARG A 166 18.80 22.97 18.32
C ARG A 166 18.62 24.18 19.23
N ASP A 167 17.62 24.10 20.12
CA ASP A 167 17.24 25.25 20.93
C ASP A 167 18.47 25.85 21.61
N GLU A 168 18.57 27.18 21.58
CA GLU A 168 19.78 27.89 22.00
C GLU A 168 20.14 27.62 23.47
N TRP A 169 19.18 27.23 24.32
CA TRP A 169 19.44 26.80 25.70
C TRP A 169 20.32 25.54 25.82
N MET A 170 20.45 24.76 24.75
CA MET A 170 21.30 23.57 24.67
C MET A 170 22.70 23.83 24.08
N THR A 171 22.99 25.07 23.65
CA THR A 171 24.25 25.47 22.99
C THR A 171 24.89 26.68 23.67
N THR A 172 24.08 27.58 24.21
CA THR A 172 24.52 28.66 25.10
C THR A 172 24.19 28.27 26.53
N LEU A 173 25.22 27.92 27.31
CA LEU A 173 25.07 27.76 28.75
C LEU A 173 24.54 29.09 29.34
N PRO A 174 23.50 29.06 30.19
CA PRO A 174 23.08 30.24 30.93
C PRO A 174 24.30 30.86 31.65
N PRO A 175 24.43 32.20 31.66
CA PRO A 175 25.59 32.84 32.28
C PRO A 175 25.73 32.38 33.73
N GLU A 176 26.95 32.05 34.14
CA GLU A 176 27.25 31.64 35.50
C GLU A 176 26.66 32.66 36.47
N ARG A 177 25.85 32.16 37.41
CA ARG A 177 25.32 33.00 38.48
C ARG A 177 26.51 33.55 39.27
N LYS A 178 26.74 34.87 39.18
CA LYS A 178 27.74 35.56 39.99
C LYS A 178 27.54 35.17 41.47
N PRO A 179 28.62 34.92 42.24
CA PRO A 179 28.53 34.58 43.66
C PRO A 179 28.08 35.82 44.44
N GLY A 180 26.78 36.08 44.46
CA GLY A 180 26.25 37.32 45.02
C GLY A 180 24.73 37.33 45.01
N GLY A 181 24.14 36.72 46.05
CA GLY A 181 22.75 36.94 46.42
C GLY A 181 21.74 35.96 45.83
N MET A 182 21.76 34.71 46.31
CA MET A 182 20.53 33.93 46.40
C MET A 182 20.10 33.94 47.88
N PRO A 183 18.83 34.21 48.20
CA PRO A 183 18.35 34.01 49.56
C PRO A 183 18.52 32.52 49.87
N MET A 184 19.28 32.21 50.91
CA MET A 184 19.46 30.85 51.42
C MET A 184 18.12 30.39 51.98
N HIS A 185 17.20 29.90 51.14
CA HIS A 185 16.16 29.01 51.62
C HIS A 185 16.89 27.71 51.98
N SER A 186 17.13 27.53 53.28
CA SER A 186 17.62 26.27 53.80
C SER A 186 16.55 25.21 53.54
N THR A 187 16.73 24.44 52.48
CA THR A 187 16.01 23.18 52.36
C THR A 187 16.65 22.23 53.37
N SER A 188 16.14 22.23 54.60
CA SER A 188 16.44 21.17 55.55
C SER A 188 15.90 19.87 54.96
N PHE A 189 16.80 19.02 54.48
CA PHE A 189 16.43 17.66 54.10
C PHE A 189 16.19 16.91 55.41
N SER A 190 14.92 16.69 55.76
CA SER A 190 14.59 15.83 56.91
C SER A 190 15.19 14.44 56.65
N ARG A 191 16.14 14.01 57.49
CA ARG A 191 16.64 12.63 57.52
C ARG A 191 15.64 11.66 58.16
N ILE A 192 14.35 11.85 57.88
CA ILE A 192 13.37 10.80 58.13
C ILE A 192 13.53 9.85 56.95
N ALA A 193 14.15 8.70 57.23
CA ALA A 193 14.13 7.56 56.34
C ALA A 193 12.66 7.15 56.16
N LYS A 194 11.99 7.74 55.17
CA LYS A 194 10.79 7.13 54.61
C LYS A 194 11.26 5.87 53.92
N GLU A 195 11.09 4.73 54.58
CA GLU A 195 11.03 3.45 53.89
C GLU A 195 10.03 3.58 52.73
N GLY A 196 10.51 3.28 51.52
CA GLY A 196 9.70 3.23 50.32
C GLY A 196 9.59 4.55 49.54
N ARG A 197 10.67 4.99 48.87
CA ARG A 197 10.46 5.52 47.52
C ARG A 197 10.13 4.31 46.65
N GLY A 198 8.86 4.13 46.30
CA GLY A 198 8.43 3.07 45.39
C GLY A 198 9.25 3.07 44.09
N ASP A 199 9.28 1.92 43.41
CA ASP A 199 10.15 1.60 42.27
C ASP A 199 10.41 2.78 41.32
N THR A 200 11.57 3.42 41.50
CA THR A 200 12.08 4.46 40.58
C THR A 200 12.59 3.87 39.26
N TRP A 201 12.62 2.54 39.15
CA TRP A 201 13.09 1.78 37.99
C TRP A 201 12.34 2.10 36.70
N ALA A 202 11.12 2.64 36.79
CA ALA A 202 10.36 3.06 35.62
C ALA A 202 11.07 4.16 34.79
N TRP A 203 11.88 5.03 35.43
CA TRP A 203 12.53 6.16 34.77
C TRP A 203 14.06 6.19 34.86
N THR A 204 14.68 5.36 35.72
CA THR A 204 16.15 5.31 35.85
C THR A 204 16.83 4.16 35.10
N ASP A 205 16.11 3.12 34.66
CA ASP A 205 16.74 1.97 34.00
C ASP A 205 16.97 2.22 32.51
N ASN A 206 18.16 1.84 32.02
CA ASN A 206 18.47 1.79 30.59
C ASN A 206 17.84 0.54 29.91
N PRO A 207 17.78 0.46 28.58
CA PRO A 207 17.10 -0.64 27.87
C PRO A 207 17.65 -2.04 28.21
N SER A 208 18.95 -2.14 28.45
CA SER A 208 19.64 -3.37 28.86
C SER A 208 19.26 -3.81 30.28
N ASP A 209 19.19 -2.87 31.23
CA ASP A 209 18.82 -3.14 32.63
C ASP A 209 17.36 -3.60 32.73
N ARG A 210 16.47 -2.99 31.92
CA ARG A 210 15.07 -3.40 31.81
C ARG A 210 14.96 -4.83 31.28
N ALA A 211 15.76 -5.22 30.29
CA ALA A 211 15.78 -6.57 29.74
C ALA A 211 16.31 -7.61 30.74
N GLN A 212 17.32 -7.27 31.54
CA GLN A 212 17.85 -8.14 32.59
C GLN A 212 16.86 -8.36 33.73
N LYS A 213 16.18 -7.30 34.20
CA LYS A 213 15.11 -7.43 35.21
C LYS A 213 13.91 -8.22 34.69
N ALA A 214 13.54 -8.02 33.42
CA ALA A 214 12.49 -8.83 32.80
C ALA A 214 12.88 -10.32 32.84
N LYS A 215 14.10 -10.68 32.43
CA LYS A 215 14.61 -12.06 32.55
C LYS A 215 14.55 -12.59 33.99
N MET A 216 14.95 -11.80 34.98
CA MET A 216 14.90 -12.23 36.38
C MET A 216 13.47 -12.41 36.92
N LYS A 217 12.50 -11.61 36.45
CA LYS A 217 11.08 -11.76 36.82
C LYS A 217 10.42 -13.02 36.28
N TYR A 218 10.93 -13.62 35.21
CA TYR A 218 10.40 -14.86 34.63
C TYR A 218 11.08 -16.14 35.16
N CYS A 219 12.08 -16.02 36.05
CA CYS A 219 12.81 -17.15 36.65
C CYS A 219 12.45 -17.39 38.13
N LEU A 220 11.38 -16.77 38.62
CA LEU A 220 10.69 -17.05 39.88
C LEU A 220 9.26 -17.47 39.57
#